data_AF-A0A9P9DH02-F1
#
_entry.id   AF-A0A9P9DH02-F1
#
_cell.length_a   1.000
_cell.length_b   1.000
_cell.length_c   1.000
_cell.angle_alpha   90.00
_cell.angle_beta   90.00
_cell.angle_gamma   90.00
#
_symmetry.space_group_name_H-M   'P 1'
#
loop_
_entity.id
_entity.type
_entity.pdbx_description
1 polymer ?
#
loop_
_entity_poly.entity_id
_entity_poly.type
_entity_poly.pdbx_seq_one_letter_code
_entity_poly.pdbx_strand_id
1 'polypeptide(L)'
;MKQQILLALPLLGAVSARMGKRQVPFEHAHRDINLAVTALLNLNNPDEIQDPVFGLLGAAAAATGAGKIADPDCLQQATADQAFTNAKEAGDVDGLVNALLFRTLERNTGSVGLESVPCLTIQAVNPEIAALQQHQDAAAEGAIELNKQIAAELARQIASVGGDPLRANEAATFAPGEIGDPTAAGNTCNDDQDDNGCINTLGLRIDDLTEAEILAAVADINANAGAGNATLVAGGKKAAGKKGQKGQKGQKAAQQAASVTQITQISSCNAAIVFGSTSDGRQQDAFEPADLSLFSHGSALNIGVISNFICSQISNRCNVGADIVSSCNSAASAAQGLAGLAAANAFNSALGL
;
A
#
# COMPACT_ATOMS: atom_id res chain seq x y z
N MET A 1 -21.35 -28.83 79.57
CA MET A 1 -20.27 -28.93 78.57
C MET A 1 -20.72 -28.16 77.34
N LYS A 2 -20.13 -27.00 77.07
CA LYS A 2 -20.53 -26.10 75.98
C LYS A 2 -19.85 -26.56 74.69
N GLN A 3 -20.61 -27.05 73.73
CA GLN A 3 -20.12 -27.48 72.42
C GLN A 3 -20.16 -26.28 71.48
N GLN A 4 -18.98 -25.73 71.16
CA GLN A 4 -18.82 -24.68 70.17
C GLN A 4 -18.88 -25.31 68.77
N ILE A 5 -19.89 -24.95 67.99
CA ILE A 5 -20.00 -25.30 66.58
C ILE A 5 -19.34 -24.17 65.79
N LEU A 6 -18.14 -24.43 65.26
CA LEU A 6 -17.50 -23.60 64.25
C LEU A 6 -18.25 -23.77 62.92
N LEU A 7 -18.99 -22.75 62.51
CA LEU A 7 -19.46 -22.60 61.13
C LEU A 7 -18.31 -22.03 60.29
N ALA A 8 -17.65 -22.90 59.53
CA ALA A 8 -16.69 -22.51 58.51
C ALA A 8 -17.43 -21.91 57.31
N LEU A 9 -17.17 -20.63 57.05
CA LEU A 9 -17.61 -19.91 55.85
C LEU A 9 -16.75 -20.40 54.66
N PRO A 10 -17.32 -21.02 53.61
CA PRO A 10 -16.56 -21.22 52.39
C PRO A 10 -16.43 -19.85 51.71
N LEU A 11 -15.21 -19.27 51.74
CA LEU A 11 -14.85 -18.25 50.76
C LEU A 11 -14.96 -18.91 49.38
N LEU A 12 -16.08 -18.72 48.69
CA LEU A 12 -16.10 -18.81 47.24
C LEU A 12 -15.17 -17.70 46.74
N GLY A 13 -13.94 -18.10 46.45
CA GLY A 13 -12.99 -17.25 45.75
C GLY A 13 -13.67 -16.76 44.48
N ALA A 14 -13.77 -15.44 44.36
CA ALA A 14 -14.04 -14.82 43.08
C ALA A 14 -12.95 -15.30 42.13
N VAL A 15 -13.29 -16.26 41.27
CA VAL A 15 -12.54 -16.51 40.05
C VAL A 15 -12.75 -15.24 39.25
N SER A 16 -11.83 -14.29 39.45
CA SER A 16 -11.64 -13.21 38.52
C SER A 16 -11.20 -13.89 37.23
N ALA A 17 -12.19 -14.20 36.39
CA ALA A 17 -11.95 -14.55 35.00
C ALA A 17 -11.24 -13.32 34.45
N ARG A 18 -9.91 -13.36 34.43
CA ARG A 18 -9.14 -12.54 33.51
C ARG A 18 -9.73 -12.87 32.15
N MET A 19 -10.55 -11.98 31.62
CA MET A 19 -10.79 -11.87 30.19
C MET A 19 -9.39 -11.74 29.59
N GLY A 20 -8.79 -12.88 29.24
CA GLY A 20 -7.70 -12.90 28.29
C GLY A 20 -8.22 -12.16 27.09
N LYS A 21 -7.49 -11.13 26.66
CA LYS A 21 -7.76 -10.43 25.40
C LYS A 21 -7.99 -11.52 24.36
N ARG A 22 -9.15 -11.51 23.68
CA ARG A 22 -9.36 -12.38 22.52
C ARG A 22 -8.42 -11.86 21.45
N GLN A 23 -7.21 -12.38 21.47
CA GLN A 23 -6.16 -12.10 20.51
C GLN A 23 -6.29 -13.18 19.47
N VAL A 24 -6.95 -12.83 18.38
CA VAL A 24 -6.66 -13.43 17.09
C VAL A 24 -6.18 -12.28 16.21
N PRO A 25 -5.21 -11.47 16.65
CA PRO A 25 -5.02 -10.22 15.99
C PRO A 25 -4.25 -10.54 14.71
N PHE A 26 -4.77 -10.12 13.57
CA PHE A 26 -3.98 -9.87 12.36
C PHE A 26 -4.15 -8.42 11.92
N GLU A 27 -4.73 -7.57 12.78
CA GLU A 27 -5.07 -6.21 12.39
C GLU A 27 -3.84 -5.36 12.11
N HIS A 28 -2.66 -5.75 12.64
CA HIS A 28 -1.37 -5.16 12.31
C HIS A 28 -0.55 -5.98 11.30
N ALA A 29 -1.17 -6.91 10.55
CA ALA A 29 -0.51 -7.62 9.45
C ALA A 29 -0.02 -6.63 8.37
N HIS A 30 -0.91 -5.72 7.96
CA HIS A 30 -0.68 -4.65 6.99
C HIS A 30 -0.45 -3.30 7.69
N ARG A 31 0.46 -3.29 8.67
CA ARG A 31 0.66 -2.13 9.53
C ARG A 31 1.16 -0.90 8.76
N ASP A 32 1.91 -1.09 7.69
CA ASP A 32 2.30 -0.07 6.73
C ASP A 32 1.09 0.71 6.19
N ILE A 33 0.06 -0.03 5.74
CA ILE A 33 -1.19 0.57 5.22
C ILE A 33 -1.97 1.25 6.35
N ASN A 34 -2.06 0.62 7.54
CA ASN A 34 -2.72 1.23 8.69
C ASN A 34 -2.09 2.58 9.07
N LEU A 35 -0.76 2.65 9.15
CA LEU A 35 -0.05 3.90 9.46
C LEU A 35 -0.32 4.98 8.43
N ALA A 36 -0.32 4.63 7.13
CA ALA A 36 -0.62 5.58 6.07
C ALA A 36 -2.05 6.12 6.20
N VAL A 37 -3.04 5.26 6.44
CA VAL A 37 -4.43 5.69 6.66
C VAL A 37 -4.60 6.48 7.96
N THR A 38 -3.85 6.17 9.02
CA THR A 38 -3.83 6.95 10.26
C THR A 38 -3.37 8.38 9.98
N ALA A 39 -2.30 8.56 9.20
CA ALA A 39 -1.83 9.89 8.82
C ALA A 39 -2.91 10.67 8.04
N LEU A 40 -3.61 10.01 7.12
CA LEU A 40 -4.69 10.62 6.34
C LEU A 40 -5.91 10.97 7.19
N LEU A 41 -6.38 10.08 8.06
CA LEU A 41 -7.49 10.38 8.98
C LEU A 41 -7.18 11.59 9.87
N ASN A 42 -5.94 11.71 10.35
CA ASN A 42 -5.52 12.82 11.19
C ASN A 42 -5.57 14.20 10.51
N LEU A 43 -5.67 14.26 9.17
CA LEU A 43 -5.90 15.50 8.44
C LEU A 43 -7.30 16.06 8.70
N ASN A 44 -8.32 15.20 8.69
CA ASN A 44 -9.72 15.54 8.98
C ASN A 44 -10.52 14.28 9.33
N ASN A 45 -11.05 14.22 10.56
CA ASN A 45 -11.77 13.07 11.10
C ASN A 45 -13.09 13.51 11.78
N PRO A 46 -14.11 13.89 10.98
CA PRO A 46 -15.37 14.42 11.52
C PRO A 46 -16.17 13.39 12.33
N ASP A 47 -15.98 12.10 12.01
CA ASP A 47 -16.64 10.98 12.66
C ASP A 47 -15.91 10.49 13.92
N GLU A 48 -14.80 11.12 14.32
CA GLU A 48 -14.07 10.78 15.55
C GLU A 48 -13.67 9.28 15.60
N ILE A 49 -13.34 8.70 14.45
CA ILE A 49 -12.83 7.32 14.33
C ILE A 49 -11.51 7.23 15.10
N GLN A 50 -11.38 6.27 16.01
CA GLN A 50 -10.26 6.27 16.96
C GLN A 50 -8.94 5.85 16.32
N ASP A 51 -8.96 4.79 15.52
CA ASP A 51 -7.81 4.28 14.79
C ASP A 51 -8.30 3.40 13.61
N PRO A 52 -7.67 3.45 12.42
CA PRO A 52 -8.04 2.59 11.29
C PRO A 52 -8.07 1.11 11.61
N VAL A 53 -7.22 0.64 12.53
CA VAL A 53 -7.13 -0.78 12.92
C VAL A 53 -8.49 -1.33 13.36
N PHE A 54 -9.37 -0.50 13.95
CA PHE A 54 -10.70 -0.92 14.35
C PHE A 54 -11.60 -1.28 13.17
N GLY A 55 -11.38 -0.71 11.99
CA GLY A 55 -12.09 -1.08 10.77
C GLY A 55 -11.76 -2.50 10.29
N LEU A 56 -10.58 -3.00 10.64
CA LEU A 56 -10.13 -4.36 10.29
C LEU A 56 -10.59 -5.42 11.29
N LEU A 57 -11.31 -5.02 12.35
CA LEU A 57 -11.85 -5.93 13.35
C LEU A 57 -13.25 -6.41 12.98
N GLY A 58 -13.63 -7.57 13.55
CA GLY A 58 -15.03 -7.99 13.60
C GLY A 58 -15.91 -7.00 14.37
N ALA A 59 -17.19 -6.93 14.02
CA ALA A 59 -18.12 -5.87 14.41
C ALA A 59 -18.11 -5.50 15.91
N ALA A 60 -18.06 -6.51 16.79
CA ALA A 60 -18.06 -6.31 18.24
C ALA A 60 -16.84 -5.52 18.74
N ALA A 61 -15.66 -5.77 18.18
CA ALA A 61 -14.43 -5.06 18.57
C ALA A 61 -14.30 -3.74 17.80
N ALA A 62 -14.69 -3.71 16.52
CA ALA A 62 -14.77 -2.50 15.71
C ALA A 62 -15.58 -1.39 16.39
N ALA A 63 -16.72 -1.74 17.01
CA ALA A 63 -17.60 -0.80 17.71
C ALA A 63 -16.89 0.01 18.82
N THR A 64 -15.80 -0.48 19.39
CA THR A 64 -15.05 0.22 20.45
C THR A 64 -14.25 1.41 19.95
N GLY A 65 -13.90 1.44 18.66
CA GLY A 65 -13.15 2.52 18.01
C GLY A 65 -13.90 3.23 16.90
N ALA A 66 -15.20 2.93 16.73
CA ALA A 66 -16.00 3.40 15.60
C ALA A 66 -16.30 4.91 15.61
N GLY A 67 -16.11 5.60 16.74
CA GLY A 67 -16.49 7.00 16.88
C GLY A 67 -17.99 7.19 16.68
N LYS A 68 -18.36 8.00 15.68
CA LYS A 68 -19.75 8.30 15.28
C LYS A 68 -20.30 7.33 14.24
N ILE A 69 -19.48 6.41 13.73
CA ILE A 69 -19.95 5.39 12.79
C ILE A 69 -20.85 4.40 13.53
N ALA A 70 -22.14 4.43 13.21
CA ALA A 70 -23.15 3.64 13.92
C ALA A 70 -23.14 2.15 13.56
N ASP A 71 -22.75 1.82 12.33
CA ASP A 71 -22.66 0.45 11.84
C ASP A 71 -21.19 -0.01 11.78
N PRO A 72 -20.73 -0.86 12.72
CA PRO A 72 -19.35 -1.34 12.74
C PRO A 72 -18.96 -2.17 11.52
N ASP A 73 -19.91 -2.77 10.80
CA ASP A 73 -19.61 -3.48 9.55
C ASP A 73 -19.25 -2.54 8.40
N CYS A 74 -19.64 -1.26 8.53
CA CYS A 74 -19.26 -0.20 7.63
C CYS A 74 -18.01 0.58 8.04
N LEU A 75 -17.42 0.28 9.20
CA LEU A 75 -16.31 1.08 9.74
C LEU A 75 -15.10 1.12 8.80
N GLN A 76 -14.69 -0.01 8.21
CA GLN A 76 -13.59 -0.02 7.24
C GLN A 76 -13.88 0.88 6.03
N GLN A 77 -15.09 0.79 5.48
CA GLN A 77 -15.48 1.60 4.32
C GLN A 77 -15.47 3.09 4.68
N ALA A 78 -16.08 3.46 5.81
CA ALA A 78 -16.13 4.85 6.25
C ALA A 78 -14.72 5.41 6.51
N THR A 79 -13.86 4.64 7.17
CA THR A 79 -12.45 5.00 7.37
C THR A 79 -11.72 5.22 6.04
N ALA A 80 -11.83 4.27 5.12
CA ALA A 80 -11.17 4.35 3.81
C ALA A 80 -11.69 5.56 3.00
N ASP A 81 -13.00 5.79 3.01
CA ASP A 81 -13.66 6.87 2.28
C ASP A 81 -13.26 8.25 2.82
N GLN A 82 -13.17 8.41 4.14
CA GLN A 82 -12.68 9.64 4.75
C GLN A 82 -11.18 9.86 4.44
N ALA A 83 -10.35 8.83 4.56
CA ALA A 83 -8.93 8.92 4.23
C ALA A 83 -8.70 9.27 2.76
N PHE A 84 -9.47 8.66 1.85
CA PHE A 84 -9.42 8.95 0.42
C PHE A 84 -9.83 10.39 0.13
N THR A 85 -10.90 10.89 0.77
CA THR A 85 -11.32 12.31 0.67
C THR A 85 -10.18 13.25 1.08
N ASN A 86 -9.54 12.98 2.22
CA ASN A 86 -8.44 13.79 2.73
C ASN A 86 -7.23 13.78 1.77
N ALA A 87 -6.88 12.61 1.25
CA ALA A 87 -5.80 12.47 0.26
C ALA A 87 -6.13 13.22 -1.05
N LYS A 88 -7.39 13.16 -1.50
CA LYS A 88 -7.88 13.85 -2.70
C LYS A 88 -7.77 15.37 -2.56
N GLU A 89 -8.17 15.91 -1.40
CA GLU A 89 -8.05 17.33 -1.08
C GLU A 89 -6.58 17.79 -0.98
N ALA A 90 -5.69 16.91 -0.51
CA ALA A 90 -4.26 17.17 -0.44
C ALA A 90 -3.53 17.03 -1.80
N GLY A 91 -4.16 16.41 -2.80
CA GLY A 91 -3.48 16.03 -4.06
C GLY A 91 -2.44 14.92 -3.87
N ASP A 92 -2.62 14.09 -2.84
CA ASP A 92 -1.70 13.01 -2.46
C ASP A 92 -2.10 11.69 -3.13
N VAL A 93 -1.48 11.38 -4.27
CA VAL A 93 -1.75 10.14 -5.02
C VAL A 93 -1.39 8.89 -4.20
N ASP A 94 -0.31 8.93 -3.43
CA ASP A 94 0.07 7.79 -2.60
C ASP A 94 -0.97 7.57 -1.49
N GLY A 95 -1.44 8.65 -0.89
CA GLY A 95 -2.56 8.63 0.06
C GLY A 95 -3.85 8.07 -0.53
N LEU A 96 -4.19 8.42 -1.78
CA LEU A 96 -5.34 7.85 -2.48
C LEU A 96 -5.19 6.33 -2.61
N VAL A 97 -4.00 5.87 -3.03
CA VAL A 97 -3.72 4.43 -3.17
C VAL A 97 -3.82 3.72 -1.82
N ASN A 98 -3.20 4.24 -0.76
CA ASN A 98 -3.25 3.63 0.56
C ASN A 98 -4.68 3.51 1.12
N ALA A 99 -5.55 4.49 0.84
CA ALA A 99 -6.96 4.40 1.19
C ALA A 99 -7.71 3.31 0.40
N LEU A 100 -7.41 3.15 -0.91
CA LEU A 100 -7.97 2.06 -1.73
C LEU A 100 -7.48 0.68 -1.23
N LEU A 101 -6.19 0.54 -0.93
CA LEU A 101 -5.62 -0.68 -0.36
C LEU A 101 -6.32 -1.04 0.95
N PHE A 102 -6.43 -0.08 1.87
CA PHE A 102 -7.10 -0.27 3.15
C PHE A 102 -8.56 -0.70 2.99
N ARG A 103 -9.30 -0.12 2.03
CA ARG A 103 -10.69 -0.50 1.75
C ARG A 103 -10.84 -1.98 1.42
N THR A 104 -9.82 -2.54 0.78
CA THR A 104 -9.81 -3.92 0.30
C THR A 104 -9.19 -4.91 1.28
N LEU A 105 -8.47 -4.49 2.32
CA LEU A 105 -7.88 -5.42 3.28
C LEU A 105 -8.93 -6.38 3.86
N GLU A 106 -8.52 -7.63 4.10
CA GLU A 106 -9.36 -8.58 4.80
C GLU A 106 -9.69 -8.07 6.21
N ARG A 107 -10.96 -8.19 6.61
CA ARG A 107 -11.36 -7.93 7.99
C ARG A 107 -11.27 -9.21 8.80
N ASN A 108 -10.79 -9.09 10.03
CA ASN A 108 -10.73 -10.19 10.98
C ASN A 108 -12.13 -10.69 11.34
N THR A 109 -12.36 -11.97 11.08
CA THR A 109 -13.59 -12.67 11.45
C THR A 109 -13.33 -13.62 12.61
N GLY A 110 -14.39 -13.99 13.33
CA GLY A 110 -14.25 -14.73 14.59
C GLY A 110 -13.72 -16.18 14.47
N SER A 111 -13.43 -16.67 13.27
CA SER A 111 -13.00 -18.05 12.95
C SER A 111 -12.46 -18.15 11.53
N VAL A 112 -11.50 -19.06 11.29
CA VAL A 112 -10.98 -19.37 9.95
C VAL A 112 -12.10 -19.79 9.00
N GLY A 113 -12.11 -19.20 7.81
CA GLY A 113 -13.07 -19.45 6.73
C GLY A 113 -14.44 -18.80 6.92
N LEU A 114 -14.60 -17.92 7.92
CA LEU A 114 -15.81 -17.13 8.07
C LEU A 114 -15.72 -15.88 7.20
N GLU A 115 -16.72 -15.71 6.34
CA GLU A 115 -16.87 -14.52 5.50
C GLU A 115 -17.14 -13.26 6.34
N SER A 116 -16.51 -12.16 5.92
CA SER A 116 -16.76 -10.83 6.45
C SER A 116 -18.07 -10.27 5.94
N VAL A 117 -18.88 -9.74 6.86
CA VAL A 117 -20.15 -9.07 6.51
C VAL A 117 -19.86 -7.82 5.67
N PRO A 118 -20.51 -7.63 4.50
CA PRO A 118 -20.35 -6.43 3.69
C PRO A 118 -21.02 -5.21 4.35
N CYS A 119 -20.48 -4.02 4.08
CA CYS A 119 -21.12 -2.77 4.45
C CYS A 119 -22.34 -2.50 3.56
N LEU A 120 -23.54 -2.44 4.16
CA LEU A 120 -24.80 -2.22 3.41
C LEU A 120 -25.54 -0.95 3.80
N THR A 121 -25.15 -0.28 4.90
CA THR A 121 -25.91 0.83 5.48
C THR A 121 -25.31 2.19 5.21
N ILE A 122 -24.01 2.25 4.88
CA ILE A 122 -23.29 3.48 4.55
C ILE A 122 -22.87 3.42 3.09
N GLN A 123 -23.25 4.45 2.32
CA GLN A 123 -22.78 4.63 0.96
C GLN A 123 -21.50 5.46 0.99
N ALA A 124 -20.42 4.96 0.39
CA ALA A 124 -19.20 5.74 0.21
C ALA A 124 -19.47 6.96 -0.69
N VAL A 125 -18.88 8.10 -0.32
CA VAL A 125 -18.94 9.38 -1.04
C VAL A 125 -18.02 9.33 -2.26
N ASN A 126 -16.86 8.67 -2.15
CA ASN A 126 -15.94 8.52 -3.27
C ASN A 126 -16.32 7.29 -4.10
N PRO A 127 -16.60 7.44 -5.41
CA PRO A 127 -16.96 6.31 -6.27
C PRO A 127 -15.84 5.28 -6.38
N GLU A 128 -14.58 5.69 -6.25
CA GLU A 128 -13.42 4.79 -6.26
C GLU A 128 -13.44 3.83 -5.05
N ILE A 129 -13.85 4.32 -3.88
CA ILE A 129 -14.03 3.50 -2.68
C ILE A 129 -15.32 2.67 -2.75
N ALA A 130 -16.39 3.24 -3.30
CA ALA A 130 -17.67 2.55 -3.47
C ALA A 130 -17.60 1.35 -4.43
N ALA A 131 -16.67 1.36 -5.38
CA ALA A 131 -16.43 0.26 -6.31
C ALA A 131 -15.77 -0.95 -5.65
N LEU A 132 -15.20 -0.78 -4.45
CA LEU A 132 -14.39 -1.78 -3.77
C LEU A 132 -15.13 -2.45 -2.60
N GLN A 133 -14.74 -3.69 -2.35
CA GLN A 133 -15.13 -4.46 -1.17
C GLN A 133 -13.89 -5.13 -0.56
N GLN A 134 -14.01 -5.62 0.67
CA GLN A 134 -12.92 -6.29 1.37
C GLN A 134 -12.66 -7.69 0.83
N HIS A 135 -11.38 -8.08 0.83
CA HIS A 135 -10.96 -9.47 0.70
C HIS A 135 -11.65 -10.33 1.77
N GLN A 136 -11.89 -11.60 1.43
CA GLN A 136 -12.40 -12.61 2.34
C GLN A 136 -11.26 -13.50 2.82
N ASP A 137 -11.46 -14.13 3.98
CA ASP A 137 -10.57 -15.19 4.47
C ASP A 137 -10.40 -16.24 3.37
N ALA A 138 -9.16 -16.49 2.97
CA ALA A 138 -8.84 -17.39 1.86
C ALA A 138 -9.33 -18.84 2.08
N ALA A 139 -9.62 -19.25 3.32
CA ALA A 139 -10.21 -20.54 3.65
C ALA A 139 -11.73 -20.61 3.43
N ALA A 140 -12.41 -19.48 3.21
CA ALA A 140 -13.84 -19.45 2.93
C ALA A 140 -14.16 -19.98 1.52
N GLU A 141 -15.36 -20.50 1.34
CA GLU A 141 -15.78 -21.11 0.07
C GLU A 141 -15.80 -20.05 -1.05
N GLY A 142 -15.01 -20.27 -2.10
CA GLY A 142 -14.92 -19.36 -3.25
C GLY A 142 -14.11 -18.08 -3.02
N ALA A 143 -13.52 -17.89 -1.82
CA ALA A 143 -12.78 -16.67 -1.47
C ALA A 143 -11.58 -16.40 -2.39
N ILE A 144 -10.84 -17.42 -2.79
CA ILE A 144 -9.66 -17.26 -3.68
C ILE A 144 -10.05 -16.56 -4.98
N GLU A 145 -11.15 -16.98 -5.62
CA GLU A 145 -11.59 -16.39 -6.89
C GLU A 145 -12.20 -14.99 -6.68
N LEU A 146 -12.92 -14.80 -5.57
CA LEU A 146 -13.48 -13.49 -5.20
C LEU A 146 -12.36 -12.47 -4.92
N ASN A 147 -11.33 -12.87 -4.19
CA ASN A 147 -10.16 -12.07 -3.85
C ASN A 147 -9.41 -11.63 -5.12
N LYS A 148 -9.25 -12.53 -6.10
CA LYS A 148 -8.74 -12.15 -7.44
C LYS A 148 -9.56 -11.07 -8.12
N GLN A 149 -10.89 -11.15 -8.05
CA GLN A 149 -11.77 -10.14 -8.64
C GLN A 149 -11.65 -8.79 -7.92
N ILE A 150 -11.52 -8.82 -6.59
CA ILE A 150 -11.29 -7.64 -5.76
C ILE A 150 -9.96 -7.00 -6.12
N ALA A 151 -8.86 -7.77 -6.16
CA ALA A 151 -7.54 -7.27 -6.55
C ALA A 151 -7.54 -6.68 -7.97
N ALA A 152 -8.30 -7.26 -8.91
CA ALA A 152 -8.41 -6.73 -10.27
C ALA A 152 -9.17 -5.40 -10.34
N GLU A 153 -10.23 -5.22 -9.56
CA GLU A 153 -10.92 -3.92 -9.41
C GLU A 153 -10.03 -2.92 -8.68
N LEU A 154 -9.34 -3.33 -7.62
CA LEU A 154 -8.38 -2.48 -6.91
C LEU A 154 -7.29 -1.94 -7.83
N ALA A 155 -6.69 -2.79 -8.67
CA ALA A 155 -5.73 -2.37 -9.68
C ALA A 155 -6.30 -1.31 -10.62
N ARG A 156 -7.56 -1.47 -11.05
CA ARG A 156 -8.26 -0.48 -11.88
C ARG A 156 -8.43 0.84 -11.16
N GLN A 157 -8.89 0.82 -9.91
CA GLN A 157 -9.08 2.03 -9.13
C GLN A 157 -7.76 2.75 -8.86
N ILE A 158 -6.69 2.00 -8.52
CA ILE A 158 -5.34 2.54 -8.34
C ILE A 158 -4.85 3.22 -9.63
N ALA A 159 -4.99 2.57 -10.78
CA ALA A 159 -4.61 3.16 -12.07
C ALA A 159 -5.43 4.43 -12.39
N SER A 160 -6.73 4.42 -12.05
CA SER A 160 -7.62 5.56 -12.32
C SER A 160 -7.26 6.83 -11.55
N VAL A 161 -6.63 6.69 -10.37
CA VAL A 161 -6.13 7.81 -9.56
C VAL A 161 -4.67 8.16 -9.84
N GLY A 162 -4.05 7.50 -10.83
CA GLY A 162 -2.66 7.73 -11.23
C GLY A 162 -1.60 7.00 -10.41
N GLY A 163 -2.00 6.00 -9.61
CA GLY A 163 -1.08 5.14 -8.86
C GLY A 163 -0.55 3.96 -9.68
N ASP A 164 0.41 3.23 -9.11
CA ASP A 164 0.95 1.99 -9.70
C ASP A 164 0.01 0.80 -9.45
N PRO A 165 -0.66 0.26 -10.48
CA PRO A 165 -1.63 -0.82 -10.29
C PRO A 165 -1.03 -2.12 -9.75
N LEU A 166 0.29 -2.32 -9.83
CA LEU A 166 0.96 -3.50 -9.24
C LEU A 166 0.84 -3.53 -7.72
N ARG A 167 0.60 -2.37 -7.09
CA ARG A 167 0.35 -2.26 -5.66
C ARG A 167 -0.94 -2.94 -5.22
N ALA A 168 -1.84 -3.34 -6.12
CA ALA A 168 -3.06 -4.06 -5.75
C ALA A 168 -2.77 -5.33 -4.91
N ASN A 169 -1.67 -6.03 -5.20
CA ASN A 169 -1.26 -7.19 -4.40
C ASN A 169 -0.81 -6.83 -2.98
N GLU A 170 -0.52 -5.57 -2.65
CA GLU A 170 -0.23 -5.15 -1.27
C GLU A 170 -1.43 -5.37 -0.35
N ALA A 171 -2.66 -5.41 -0.88
CA ALA A 171 -3.87 -5.72 -0.12
C ALA A 171 -4.20 -7.21 -0.02
N ALA A 172 -3.40 -8.07 -0.66
CA ALA A 172 -3.62 -9.51 -0.67
C ALA A 172 -3.45 -10.11 0.73
N THR A 173 -4.01 -11.32 0.91
CA THR A 173 -4.08 -11.99 2.21
C THR A 173 -3.07 -13.15 2.34
N PHE A 174 -3.17 -13.87 3.46
CA PHE A 174 -2.39 -15.04 3.82
C PHE A 174 -2.84 -16.29 3.05
N ALA A 175 -2.01 -17.33 3.07
CA ALA A 175 -2.44 -18.66 2.65
C ALA A 175 -3.62 -19.15 3.53
N PRO A 176 -4.58 -19.91 2.98
CA PRO A 176 -5.76 -20.37 3.72
C PRO A 176 -5.36 -21.17 4.98
N GLY A 177 -6.00 -20.85 6.10
CA GLY A 177 -5.85 -21.57 7.35
C GLY A 177 -6.65 -22.88 7.40
N GLU A 178 -6.55 -23.60 8.52
CA GLU A 178 -7.34 -24.80 8.77
C GLU A 178 -8.71 -24.44 9.37
N ILE A 179 -9.80 -24.79 8.68
CA ILE A 179 -11.16 -24.62 9.20
C ILE A 179 -11.33 -25.43 10.49
N GLY A 180 -11.82 -24.78 11.54
CA GLY A 180 -12.00 -25.40 12.85
C GLY A 180 -10.78 -25.30 13.77
N ASP A 181 -9.71 -24.60 13.37
CA ASP A 181 -8.61 -24.23 14.25
C ASP A 181 -9.17 -23.54 15.53
N PRO A 182 -8.93 -24.12 16.72
CA PRO A 182 -9.47 -23.59 17.98
C PRO A 182 -8.87 -22.23 18.37
N THR A 183 -7.73 -21.85 17.80
CA THR A 183 -7.11 -20.53 17.99
C THR A 183 -7.70 -19.48 17.05
N ALA A 184 -8.31 -19.91 15.95
CA ALA A 184 -8.72 -19.09 14.81
C ALA A 184 -7.58 -18.28 14.16
N ALA A 185 -6.32 -18.55 14.50
CA ALA A 185 -5.20 -17.70 14.08
C ALA A 185 -4.84 -17.85 12.60
N GLY A 186 -5.08 -19.01 12.00
CA GLY A 186 -4.69 -19.27 10.61
C GLY A 186 -3.18 -19.11 10.40
N ASN A 187 -2.76 -18.77 9.17
CA ASN A 187 -1.36 -18.52 8.82
C ASN A 187 -0.95 -17.04 9.03
N THR A 188 -1.62 -16.34 9.94
CA THR A 188 -1.53 -14.89 10.08
C THR A 188 -0.33 -14.45 10.93
N CYS A 189 -0.12 -13.13 10.98
CA CYS A 189 0.82 -12.49 11.89
C CYS A 189 0.20 -11.19 12.44
N ASN A 190 0.70 -10.71 13.58
CA ASN A 190 0.33 -9.42 14.12
C ASN A 190 1.39 -8.83 15.01
N ASP A 191 2.05 -7.81 14.47
CA ASP A 191 3.11 -7.10 15.15
C ASP A 191 2.86 -5.60 15.05
N ASP A 192 2.51 -4.99 16.18
CA ASP A 192 2.29 -3.55 16.27
C ASP A 192 3.59 -2.74 16.34
N GLN A 193 4.75 -3.39 16.29
CA GLN A 193 6.08 -2.78 16.21
C GLN A 193 6.73 -2.91 14.83
N ASP A 194 6.14 -3.69 13.91
CA ASP A 194 6.63 -3.83 12.55
C ASP A 194 5.96 -2.84 11.60
N ASP A 195 6.55 -1.65 11.46
CA ASP A 195 6.04 -0.59 10.59
C ASP A 195 5.90 -0.99 9.11
N ASN A 196 6.60 -2.03 8.64
CA ASN A 196 6.48 -2.51 7.27
C ASN A 196 5.33 -3.52 7.08
N GLY A 197 4.64 -3.88 8.17
CA GLY A 197 3.66 -4.96 8.20
C GLY A 197 4.32 -6.33 8.23
N CYS A 198 3.99 -7.12 9.26
CA CYS A 198 4.58 -8.45 9.43
C CYS A 198 4.26 -9.40 8.28
N ILE A 199 3.17 -9.15 7.52
CA ILE A 199 2.84 -9.97 6.34
C ILE A 199 3.91 -9.83 5.26
N ASN A 200 4.50 -8.64 5.15
CA ASN A 200 5.55 -8.32 4.19
C ASN A 200 6.91 -8.79 4.70
N THR A 201 7.26 -8.46 5.95
CA THR A 201 8.59 -8.79 6.50
C THR A 201 8.84 -10.28 6.67
N LEU A 202 7.78 -11.05 6.93
CA LEU A 202 7.84 -12.50 7.04
C LEU A 202 7.57 -13.22 5.71
N GLY A 203 7.21 -12.49 4.64
CA GLY A 203 6.91 -13.06 3.32
C GLY A 203 5.69 -13.99 3.34
N LEU A 204 4.67 -13.64 4.14
CA LEU A 204 3.46 -14.44 4.32
C LEU A 204 2.35 -14.10 3.33
N ARG A 205 2.51 -12.99 2.60
CA ARG A 205 1.56 -12.54 1.58
C ARG A 205 1.50 -13.52 0.42
N ILE A 206 0.30 -13.90 0.03
CA ILE A 206 0.05 -14.64 -1.20
C ILE A 206 -0.62 -13.70 -2.18
N ASP A 207 0.13 -13.28 -3.19
CA ASP A 207 -0.36 -12.40 -4.24
C ASP A 207 -1.58 -13.02 -4.95
N ASP A 208 -2.69 -12.27 -5.05
CA ASP A 208 -3.91 -12.73 -5.70
C ASP A 208 -3.76 -12.80 -7.22
N LEU A 209 -3.04 -11.83 -7.80
CA LEU A 209 -2.85 -11.71 -9.24
C LEU A 209 -1.37 -11.75 -9.62
N THR A 210 -1.07 -12.35 -10.75
CA THR A 210 0.22 -12.14 -11.41
C THR A 210 0.32 -10.73 -12.00
N GLU A 211 1.53 -10.23 -12.18
CA GLU A 211 1.78 -8.94 -12.86
C GLU A 211 1.07 -8.86 -14.23
N ALA A 212 1.07 -9.95 -15.01
CA ALA A 212 0.38 -9.99 -16.29
C ALA A 212 -1.15 -9.85 -16.17
N GLU A 213 -1.75 -10.46 -15.14
CA GLU A 213 -3.19 -10.33 -14.86
C GLU A 213 -3.54 -8.89 -14.42
N ILE A 214 -2.69 -8.26 -13.60
CA ILE A 214 -2.87 -6.85 -13.20
C ILE A 214 -2.80 -5.93 -14.42
N LEU A 215 -1.76 -6.08 -15.26
CA LEU A 215 -1.59 -5.27 -16.46
C LEU A 215 -2.74 -5.47 -17.45
N ALA A 216 -3.28 -6.68 -17.55
CA ALA A 216 -4.46 -6.97 -18.35
C ALA A 216 -5.72 -6.28 -17.79
N ALA A 217 -5.91 -6.27 -16.47
CA ALA A 217 -7.06 -5.65 -15.82
C ALA A 217 -7.14 -4.12 -16.04
N VAL A 218 -6.00 -3.46 -16.24
CA VAL A 218 -5.91 -1.99 -16.37
C VAL A 218 -5.69 -1.50 -17.80
N ALA A 219 -5.63 -2.40 -18.79
CA ALA A 219 -5.30 -2.07 -20.17
C ALA A 219 -6.19 -0.95 -20.76
N ASP A 220 -7.50 -1.00 -20.49
CA ASP A 220 -8.47 -0.02 -21.00
C ASP A 220 -8.40 1.35 -20.30
N ILE A 221 -7.91 1.39 -19.05
CA ILE A 221 -7.72 2.64 -18.31
C ILE A 221 -6.49 3.38 -18.83
N ASN A 222 -5.39 2.64 -19.03
CA ASN A 222 -4.15 3.19 -19.56
C ASN A 222 -4.31 3.70 -21.00
N ALA A 223 -5.17 3.06 -21.81
CA ALA A 223 -5.53 3.55 -23.13
C ALA A 223 -6.24 4.93 -23.09
N ASN A 224 -7.02 5.19 -22.04
CA ASN A 224 -7.78 6.44 -21.89
C ASN A 224 -6.97 7.58 -21.23
N ALA A 225 -5.94 7.27 -20.44
CA ALA A 225 -5.03 8.27 -19.86
C ALA A 225 -4.27 9.07 -20.95
N GLY A 226 -4.10 8.52 -22.15
CA GLY A 226 -3.51 9.19 -23.31
C GLY A 226 -4.43 10.19 -24.04
N ALA A 227 -5.73 10.25 -23.70
CA ALA A 227 -6.72 11.05 -24.43
C ALA A 227 -7.33 12.20 -23.62
N GLY A 228 -7.05 12.30 -22.32
CA GLY A 228 -7.80 13.14 -21.39
C GLY A 228 -7.02 14.29 -20.74
N ASN A 229 -6.32 15.15 -21.49
CA ASN A 229 -5.93 16.46 -20.93
C ASN A 229 -5.67 17.57 -21.96
N ALA A 230 -6.63 17.82 -22.87
CA ALA A 230 -6.53 18.94 -23.81
C ALA A 230 -7.84 19.71 -23.98
N THR A 231 -8.33 20.38 -22.93
CA THR A 231 -9.45 21.37 -22.96
C THR A 231 -9.35 22.12 -21.61
N LEU A 232 -9.03 23.42 -21.41
CA LEU A 232 -9.16 24.70 -22.13
C LEU A 232 -8.00 25.62 -21.65
N VAL A 233 -7.46 26.55 -22.43
CA VAL A 233 -8.00 27.92 -22.57
C VAL A 233 -7.89 28.40 -24.02
N ALA A 234 -9.05 28.57 -24.67
CA ALA A 234 -9.14 29.25 -25.96
C ALA A 234 -9.19 30.77 -25.75
N GLY A 235 -8.09 31.44 -26.05
CA GLY A 235 -8.01 32.90 -26.26
C GLY A 235 -7.40 33.15 -27.63
N GLY A 236 -8.24 33.42 -28.62
CA GLY A 236 -7.83 33.48 -30.02
C GLY A 236 -6.91 34.65 -30.38
N LYS A 237 -6.00 34.39 -31.33
CA LYS A 237 -5.80 35.22 -32.53
C LYS A 237 -5.00 34.44 -33.56
N LYS A 238 -5.58 34.31 -34.76
CA LYS A 238 -4.94 33.76 -35.96
C LYS A 238 -3.76 34.64 -36.38
N ALA A 239 -2.64 34.02 -36.75
CA ALA A 239 -1.76 34.51 -37.79
C ALA A 239 -1.05 33.34 -38.48
N ALA A 240 -1.19 33.28 -39.81
CA ALA A 240 -0.52 32.34 -40.68
C ALA A 240 0.95 32.74 -40.90
N GLY A 241 1.82 31.76 -41.13
CA GLY A 241 3.16 32.01 -41.67
C GLY A 241 4.15 30.86 -41.47
N LYS A 242 4.35 30.03 -42.48
CA LYS A 242 5.49 29.11 -42.57
C LYS A 242 6.80 29.91 -42.65
N LYS A 243 7.81 29.53 -41.84
CA LYS A 243 9.20 29.18 -42.25
C LYS A 243 10.18 29.33 -41.08
N GLY A 244 11.11 28.38 -41.00
CA GLY A 244 12.48 28.65 -40.54
C GLY A 244 12.82 28.14 -39.14
N GLN A 245 13.36 26.93 -39.07
CA GLN A 245 14.22 26.50 -37.96
C GLN A 245 15.36 27.51 -37.76
N LYS A 246 15.54 28.00 -36.54
CA LYS A 246 16.82 28.39 -35.91
C LYS A 246 16.56 28.92 -34.49
N GLY A 247 17.07 28.23 -33.47
CA GLY A 247 16.99 28.72 -32.09
C GLY A 247 17.24 27.75 -30.92
N GLN A 248 17.84 26.57 -31.09
CA GLN A 248 18.12 25.63 -29.97
C GLN A 248 19.46 25.91 -29.25
N LYS A 249 19.71 27.14 -28.79
CA LYS A 249 20.93 27.44 -28.01
C LYS A 249 20.68 27.87 -26.56
N GLY A 250 19.43 28.02 -26.12
CA GLY A 250 19.09 28.38 -24.74
C GLY A 250 18.71 27.21 -23.82
N GLN A 251 18.29 26.06 -24.35
CA GLN A 251 17.74 24.96 -23.55
C GLN A 251 18.80 23.97 -23.05
N LYS A 252 19.89 23.75 -23.80
CA LYS A 252 20.97 22.82 -23.39
C LYS A 252 21.75 23.29 -22.16
N ALA A 253 21.92 24.60 -21.98
CA ALA A 253 22.64 25.15 -20.83
C ALA A 253 21.81 25.08 -19.53
N ALA A 254 20.48 25.19 -19.62
CA ALA A 254 19.57 25.03 -18.48
C ALA A 254 19.43 23.55 -18.08
N GLN A 255 19.36 22.62 -19.06
CA GLN A 255 19.42 21.18 -18.79
C GLN A 255 20.77 20.79 -18.19
N GLN A 256 21.90 21.27 -18.71
CA GLN A 256 23.22 20.96 -18.16
C GLN A 256 23.45 21.55 -16.77
N ALA A 257 22.95 22.74 -16.47
CA ALA A 257 23.03 23.30 -15.12
C ALA A 257 22.18 22.51 -14.11
N ALA A 258 20.97 22.08 -14.50
CA ALA A 258 20.12 21.23 -13.66
C ALA A 258 20.73 19.84 -13.44
N SER A 259 21.30 19.22 -14.49
CA SER A 259 22.01 17.95 -14.39
C SER A 259 23.28 18.06 -13.55
N VAL A 260 24.05 19.16 -13.63
CA VAL A 260 25.26 19.37 -12.79
C VAL A 260 24.90 19.62 -11.32
N THR A 261 23.78 20.28 -11.04
CA THR A 261 23.26 20.44 -9.67
C THR A 261 22.70 19.12 -9.09
N GLN A 262 22.01 18.30 -9.88
CA GLN A 262 21.59 16.94 -9.47
C GLN A 262 22.79 16.02 -9.20
N ILE A 263 23.81 16.02 -10.07
CA ILE A 263 25.02 15.20 -9.92
C ILE A 263 25.76 15.54 -8.60
N THR A 264 25.81 16.82 -8.21
CA THR A 264 26.52 17.23 -6.98
C THR A 264 25.78 16.87 -5.68
N GLN A 265 24.44 16.80 -5.69
CA GLN A 265 23.64 16.43 -4.51
C GLN A 265 23.58 14.90 -4.29
N ILE A 266 23.69 14.10 -5.34
CA ILE A 266 23.76 12.63 -5.26
C ILE A 266 25.20 12.11 -5.13
N SER A 267 26.23 12.93 -5.37
CA SER A 267 27.63 12.46 -5.40
C SER A 267 28.16 11.76 -4.14
N SER A 268 27.51 11.90 -2.98
CA SER A 268 27.82 11.15 -1.75
C SER A 268 26.90 9.94 -1.48
N CYS A 269 25.96 9.66 -2.38
CA CYS A 269 24.91 8.65 -2.26
C CYS A 269 24.90 7.79 -3.53
N ASN A 270 25.41 6.56 -3.43
CA ASN A 270 25.38 5.64 -4.55
C ASN A 270 24.01 4.93 -4.63
N ALA A 271 23.05 5.60 -5.27
CA ALA A 271 21.72 5.06 -5.54
C ALA A 271 21.66 4.21 -6.82
N ALA A 272 22.79 3.84 -7.43
CA ALA A 272 22.79 3.09 -8.68
C ALA A 272 22.22 1.68 -8.51
N ILE A 273 21.68 1.14 -9.59
CA ILE A 273 21.23 -0.25 -9.70
C ILE A 273 22.19 -1.01 -10.61
N VAL A 274 22.59 -2.22 -10.19
CA VAL A 274 23.32 -3.17 -11.02
C VAL A 274 22.37 -4.28 -11.50
N PHE A 275 22.70 -4.89 -12.64
CA PHE A 275 22.00 -6.07 -13.16
C PHE A 275 23.02 -7.15 -13.53
N GLY A 276 22.84 -8.36 -13.00
CA GLY A 276 23.73 -9.51 -13.26
C GLY A 276 23.71 -10.49 -12.09
N SER A 277 24.83 -11.19 -11.88
CA SER A 277 25.03 -12.01 -10.68
C SER A 277 24.95 -11.17 -9.41
N THR A 278 24.12 -11.62 -8.47
CA THR A 278 23.78 -10.87 -7.26
C THR A 278 24.43 -11.45 -6.01
N SER A 279 24.55 -10.62 -4.97
CA SER A 279 25.28 -10.99 -3.75
C SER A 279 24.55 -12.01 -2.87
N ASP A 280 23.24 -12.15 -3.05
CA ASP A 280 22.34 -13.00 -2.25
C ASP A 280 22.26 -14.47 -2.69
N GLY A 281 23.09 -14.87 -3.66
CA GLY A 281 23.18 -16.26 -4.11
C GLY A 281 22.09 -16.70 -5.08
N ARG A 282 21.31 -15.77 -5.64
CA ARG A 282 20.37 -16.07 -6.73
C ARG A 282 21.12 -16.63 -7.95
N GLN A 283 20.53 -17.63 -8.60
CA GLN A 283 21.14 -18.32 -9.75
C GLN A 283 20.83 -17.67 -11.11
N GLN A 284 19.93 -16.70 -11.17
CA GLN A 284 19.61 -15.94 -12.37
C GLN A 284 20.04 -14.48 -12.20
N ASP A 285 20.35 -13.82 -13.32
CA ASP A 285 20.63 -12.37 -13.30
C ASP A 285 19.43 -11.61 -12.72
N ALA A 286 19.73 -10.68 -11.82
CA ALA A 286 18.73 -9.88 -11.13
C ALA A 286 19.24 -8.46 -10.88
N PHE A 287 18.32 -7.59 -10.52
CA PHE A 287 18.58 -6.22 -10.11
C PHE A 287 18.98 -6.19 -8.63
N GLU A 288 19.97 -5.37 -8.29
CA GLU A 288 20.44 -5.18 -6.92
C GLU A 288 20.94 -3.73 -6.73
N PRO A 289 20.77 -3.11 -5.54
CA PRO A 289 21.41 -1.83 -5.26
C PRO A 289 22.94 -1.95 -5.37
N ALA A 290 23.58 -0.99 -6.04
CA ALA A 290 25.03 -0.97 -6.18
C ALA A 290 25.77 -0.74 -4.85
N ASP A 291 25.08 -0.14 -3.86
CA ASP A 291 25.59 0.06 -2.50
C ASP A 291 24.63 -0.55 -1.47
N LEU A 292 24.85 -1.82 -1.17
CA LEU A 292 24.08 -2.58 -0.18
C LEU A 292 24.27 -2.11 1.26
N SER A 293 25.33 -1.32 1.53
CA SER A 293 25.54 -0.72 2.86
C SER A 293 24.59 0.46 3.09
N LEU A 294 24.26 1.17 2.02
CA LEU A 294 23.35 2.31 2.04
C LEU A 294 21.90 1.89 1.80
N PHE A 295 21.69 0.93 0.91
CA PHE A 295 20.40 0.40 0.47
C PHE A 295 20.37 -1.12 0.67
N SER A 296 20.16 -1.56 1.92
CA SER A 296 20.17 -2.98 2.27
C SER A 296 18.86 -3.66 1.83
N HIS A 297 18.87 -4.19 0.61
CA HIS A 297 17.77 -4.96 0.02
C HIS A 297 18.35 -6.11 -0.80
N GLY A 298 17.68 -7.27 -0.77
CA GLY A 298 18.07 -8.41 -1.60
C GLY A 298 17.89 -8.14 -3.09
N SER A 299 18.34 -9.05 -3.94
CA SER A 299 18.11 -8.91 -5.38
C SER A 299 16.65 -9.15 -5.78
N ALA A 300 16.22 -8.57 -6.89
CA ALA A 300 14.90 -8.81 -7.45
C ALA A 300 14.95 -9.00 -8.98
N LEU A 301 14.05 -9.83 -9.53
CA LEU A 301 13.96 -10.01 -10.98
C LEU A 301 13.31 -8.81 -11.68
N ASN A 302 12.53 -8.01 -10.96
CA ASN A 302 11.86 -6.82 -11.48
C ASN A 302 12.61 -5.57 -11.00
N ILE A 303 12.97 -4.70 -11.95
CA ILE A 303 13.64 -3.42 -11.70
C ILE A 303 12.84 -2.54 -10.74
N GLY A 304 11.50 -2.59 -10.82
CA GLY A 304 10.59 -1.81 -10.00
C GLY A 304 10.78 -2.04 -8.51
N VAL A 305 11.05 -3.28 -8.09
CA VAL A 305 11.29 -3.61 -6.68
C VAL A 305 12.51 -2.87 -6.15
N ILE A 306 13.62 -2.87 -6.90
CA ILE A 306 14.86 -2.23 -6.47
C ILE A 306 14.76 -0.71 -6.62
N SER A 307 14.24 -0.20 -7.74
CA SER A 307 14.12 1.24 -7.97
C SER A 307 13.16 1.92 -6.99
N ASN A 308 12.02 1.30 -6.69
CA ASN A 308 11.04 1.87 -5.75
C ASN A 308 11.57 1.83 -4.32
N PHE A 309 12.26 0.74 -3.93
CA PHE A 309 12.95 0.66 -2.65
C PHE A 309 14.00 1.78 -2.51
N ILE A 310 14.88 1.96 -3.51
CA ILE A 310 15.90 3.01 -3.47
C ILE A 310 15.23 4.38 -3.34
N CYS A 311 14.20 4.67 -4.14
CA CYS A 311 13.56 5.98 -4.12
C CYS A 311 12.73 6.26 -2.86
N SER A 312 12.16 5.25 -2.20
CA SER A 312 11.50 5.43 -0.90
C SER A 312 12.51 5.73 0.21
N GLN A 313 13.74 5.22 0.09
CA GLN A 313 14.79 5.37 1.10
C GLN A 313 15.72 6.57 0.84
N ILE A 314 15.77 7.10 -0.39
CA ILE A 314 16.80 8.05 -0.83
C ILE A 314 16.82 9.34 0.01
N SER A 315 15.65 9.85 0.44
CA SER A 315 15.56 11.03 1.31
C SER A 315 16.31 10.81 2.63
N ASN A 316 16.07 9.67 3.28
CA ASN A 316 16.61 9.33 4.60
C ASN A 316 18.07 8.88 4.54
N ARG A 317 18.43 8.06 3.55
CA ARG A 317 19.78 7.49 3.42
C ARG A 317 20.78 8.50 2.86
N CYS A 318 20.30 9.41 2.03
CA CYS A 318 21.16 10.34 1.30
C CYS A 318 21.00 11.79 1.73
N ASN A 319 20.08 12.08 2.67
CA ASN A 319 19.80 13.41 3.19
C ASN A 319 19.54 14.43 2.07
N VAL A 320 18.71 14.02 1.10
CA VAL A 320 18.37 14.81 -0.10
C VAL A 320 16.99 15.43 0.01
N GLY A 321 16.76 16.48 -0.78
CA GLY A 321 15.48 17.18 -0.86
C GLY A 321 14.41 16.44 -1.69
N ALA A 322 13.16 16.92 -1.58
CA ALA A 322 12.01 16.37 -2.30
C ALA A 322 12.15 16.42 -3.83
N ASP A 323 12.95 17.35 -4.36
CA ASP A 323 13.31 17.45 -5.77
C ASP A 323 14.11 16.23 -6.26
N ILE A 324 15.03 15.72 -5.43
CA ILE A 324 15.80 14.50 -5.74
C ILE A 324 14.92 13.26 -5.59
N VAL A 325 14.04 13.22 -4.59
CA VAL A 325 13.05 12.13 -4.46
C VAL A 325 12.16 12.05 -5.71
N SER A 326 11.64 13.18 -6.17
CA SER A 326 10.86 13.26 -7.41
C SER A 326 11.66 12.83 -8.65
N SER A 327 12.95 13.16 -8.69
CA SER A 327 13.85 12.75 -9.77
C SER A 327 14.11 11.25 -9.75
N CYS A 328 14.28 10.67 -8.56
CA CYS A 328 14.38 9.22 -8.38
C CYS A 328 13.11 8.51 -8.83
N ASN A 329 11.93 8.99 -8.43
CA ASN A 329 10.66 8.41 -8.88
C ASN A 329 10.49 8.50 -10.40
N SER A 330 10.97 9.58 -11.01
CA SER A 330 11.00 9.71 -12.48
C SER A 330 11.97 8.72 -13.13
N ALA A 331 13.13 8.47 -12.49
CA ALA A 331 14.09 7.47 -12.94
C ALA A 331 13.56 6.03 -12.81
N ALA A 332 12.85 5.73 -11.72
CA ALA A 332 12.13 4.47 -11.55
C ALA A 332 11.11 4.26 -12.67
N SER A 333 10.30 5.28 -12.95
CA SER A 333 9.34 5.27 -14.06
C SER A 333 10.00 5.08 -15.42
N ALA A 334 11.16 5.70 -15.66
CA ALA A 334 11.90 5.55 -16.92
C ALA A 334 12.49 4.15 -17.14
N ALA A 335 12.70 3.39 -16.05
CA ALA A 335 13.21 2.04 -16.09
C ALA A 335 12.09 0.98 -16.22
N GLN A 336 10.85 1.32 -15.90
CA GLN A 336 9.70 0.43 -16.02
C GLN A 336 9.50 -0.06 -17.46
N GLY A 337 9.16 -1.34 -17.62
CA GLY A 337 8.94 -1.97 -18.92
C GLY A 337 10.22 -2.29 -19.72
N LEU A 338 11.39 -1.93 -19.20
CA LEU A 338 12.68 -2.35 -19.74
C LEU A 338 13.15 -3.63 -19.04
N ALA A 339 14.02 -4.40 -19.70
CA ALA A 339 14.53 -5.65 -19.18
C ALA A 339 16.06 -5.63 -19.03
N GLY A 340 16.53 -6.36 -18.02
CA GLY A 340 17.94 -6.56 -17.73
C GLY A 340 18.74 -5.27 -17.63
N LEU A 341 19.97 -5.30 -18.14
CA LEU A 341 20.91 -4.17 -18.09
C LEU A 341 20.32 -2.87 -18.68
N ALA A 342 19.41 -2.95 -19.65
CA ALA A 342 18.78 -1.76 -20.22
C ALA A 342 17.91 -1.00 -19.20
N ALA A 343 17.22 -1.72 -18.30
CA ALA A 343 16.41 -1.11 -17.25
C ALA A 343 17.29 -0.44 -16.19
N ALA A 344 18.34 -1.13 -15.73
CA ALA A 344 19.31 -0.57 -14.79
C ALA A 344 19.98 0.69 -15.36
N ASN A 345 20.39 0.66 -16.64
CA ASN A 345 20.98 1.82 -17.31
C ASN A 345 19.99 2.99 -17.44
N ALA A 346 18.72 2.70 -17.74
CA ALA A 346 17.70 3.74 -17.84
C ALA A 346 17.46 4.46 -16.51
N PHE A 347 17.38 3.69 -15.42
CA PHE A 347 17.29 4.24 -14.06
C PHE A 347 18.52 5.12 -13.74
N ASN A 348 19.72 4.54 -13.86
CA ASN A 348 20.97 5.23 -13.52
C ASN A 348 21.14 6.53 -14.34
N SER A 349 20.89 6.45 -15.65
CA SER A 349 21.01 7.62 -16.54
C SER A 349 19.99 8.71 -16.22
N ALA A 350 18.75 8.35 -15.89
CA ALA A 350 17.70 9.30 -15.53
C ALA A 350 17.97 9.99 -14.18
N LEU A 351 18.70 9.32 -13.29
CA LEU A 351 19.13 9.87 -12.00
C LEU A 351 20.46 10.66 -12.10
N GLY A 352 21.12 10.62 -13.25
CA GLY A 352 22.38 11.32 -13.51
C GLY A 352 23.63 10.59 -12.99
N LEU A 353 23.56 9.26 -12.85
CA LEU A 353 24.63 8.37 -12.38
C LEU A 353 25.43 7.75 -13.54
#